data_AF-A0A9N8H2S1-F1
#
_entry.id   AF-A0A9N8H2S1-F1
#
_cell.length_a   1.000
_cell.length_b   1.000
_cell.length_c   1.000
_cell.angle_alpha   90.00
_cell.angle_beta   90.00
_cell.angle_gamma   90.00
#
_symmetry.space_group_name_H-M   'P 1'
#
loop_
_entity.id
_entity.type
_entity.pdbx_description
1 polymer ?
#
loop_
_entity_poly.entity_id
_entity_poly.type
_entity_poly.pdbx_seq_one_letter_code
_entity_poly.pdbx_strand_id
1 'polypeptide(L)'
;MTDTTTAPVTTSEQEYVLAGGKDGATDSPNDPVVVPAKKQGHKCCGGCCDMRRATMIVNFVNMGLILLGLWYIVAYISTSSRGGQPYQVDDDEVQEVYAEADTFQGLGFVVAIMVIRFLCNGCGVYGAYIFHQHFVAVSLAGYILEILFALISFNVAGLLVGVFFAYPHVFLIQEIRAGIMTPENYPNEEQSCCCV
;
A
#
# COMPACT_ATOMS: atom_id res chain seq x y z
N MET A 1 -14.14 28.72 -23.46
CA MET A 1 -14.06 27.80 -24.60
C MET A 1 -12.70 27.13 -24.53
N THR A 2 -12.63 25.97 -23.91
CA THR A 2 -11.43 25.13 -23.84
C THR A 2 -11.82 23.79 -24.41
N ASP A 3 -11.31 23.51 -25.60
CA ASP A 3 -11.48 22.27 -26.33
C ASP A 3 -10.84 21.13 -25.54
N THR A 4 -11.68 20.31 -24.93
CA THR A 4 -11.24 19.03 -24.36
C THR A 4 -11.11 18.05 -25.53
N THR A 5 -9.91 17.96 -26.09
CA THR A 5 -9.54 16.93 -27.08
C THR A 5 -9.59 15.56 -26.40
N THR A 6 -10.72 14.87 -26.55
CA THR A 6 -10.88 13.45 -26.23
C THR A 6 -10.04 12.63 -27.19
N ALA A 7 -8.93 12.07 -26.71
CA ALA A 7 -8.19 11.07 -27.46
C ALA A 7 -9.08 9.84 -27.70
N PRO A 8 -9.01 9.21 -28.89
CA PRO A 8 -9.78 8.01 -29.17
C PRO A 8 -9.30 6.86 -28.29
N VAL A 9 -10.17 6.40 -27.39
CA VAL A 9 -10.01 5.14 -26.69
C VAL A 9 -10.11 4.05 -27.75
N THR A 10 -8.96 3.50 -28.16
CA THR A 10 -8.92 2.29 -28.96
C THR A 10 -9.42 1.14 -28.10
N THR A 11 -10.72 0.88 -28.18
CA THR A 11 -11.34 -0.37 -27.76
C THR A 11 -10.85 -1.45 -28.73
N SER A 12 -9.61 -1.92 -28.56
CA SER A 12 -9.31 -3.28 -28.95
C SER A 12 -10.16 -4.14 -28.04
N GLU A 13 -11.24 -4.68 -28.58
CA GLU A 13 -11.97 -5.80 -28.01
C GLU A 13 -10.95 -6.92 -27.73
N GLN A 14 -10.36 -6.88 -26.54
CA GLN A 14 -9.83 -8.08 -25.94
C GLN A 14 -11.06 -8.90 -25.65
N GLU A 15 -11.34 -9.82 -26.57
CA GLU A 15 -12.13 -11.00 -26.37
C GLU A 15 -11.60 -11.69 -25.11
N TYR A 16 -12.12 -11.28 -23.95
CA TYR A 16 -11.93 -11.96 -22.69
C TYR A 16 -12.72 -13.26 -22.81
N VAL A 17 -12.06 -14.26 -23.40
CA VAL A 17 -12.52 -15.64 -23.44
C VAL A 17 -12.68 -16.07 -21.98
N LEU A 18 -13.93 -16.11 -21.52
CA LEU A 18 -14.33 -16.63 -20.22
C LEU A 18 -13.93 -18.11 -20.16
N ALA A 19 -12.71 -18.39 -19.70
CA ALA A 19 -12.22 -19.73 -19.44
C ALA A 19 -12.85 -20.28 -18.15
N GLY A 20 -14.15 -20.55 -18.19
CA GLY A 20 -14.86 -21.33 -17.18
C GLY A 20 -14.99 -22.77 -17.67
N GLY A 21 -13.98 -23.61 -17.43
CA GLY A 21 -14.01 -25.01 -17.83
C GLY A 21 -13.31 -25.90 -16.82
N LYS A 22 -14.04 -26.30 -15.76
CA LYS A 22 -13.61 -27.35 -14.83
C LYS A 22 -13.83 -28.72 -15.47
N ASP A 23 -12.72 -29.43 -15.65
CA ASP A 23 -12.52 -30.82 -15.20
C ASP A 23 -13.61 -31.83 -15.63
N GLY A 24 -13.73 -32.04 -16.93
CA GLY A 24 -14.49 -33.15 -17.51
C GLY A 24 -13.72 -33.72 -18.68
N ALA A 25 -12.82 -34.68 -18.40
CA ALA A 25 -12.06 -35.38 -19.42
C ALA A 25 -12.99 -36.24 -20.28
N THR A 26 -13.57 -35.64 -21.32
CA THR A 26 -14.03 -36.36 -22.50
C THR A 26 -13.17 -35.88 -23.65
N ASP A 27 -12.20 -36.71 -24.05
CA ASP A 27 -11.37 -36.51 -25.25
C ASP A 27 -12.27 -36.56 -26.50
N SER A 28 -12.97 -35.45 -26.74
CA SER A 28 -13.65 -35.20 -28.01
C SER A 28 -12.59 -34.62 -28.95
N PRO A 29 -12.23 -35.32 -30.04
CA PRO A 29 -11.17 -34.88 -30.97
C PRO A 29 -11.51 -33.60 -31.76
N ASN A 30 -12.65 -32.96 -31.48
CA ASN A 30 -13.09 -31.71 -32.09
C ASN A 30 -13.19 -30.54 -31.10
N ASP A 31 -12.80 -30.72 -29.83
CA ASP A 31 -12.88 -29.62 -28.88
C ASP A 31 -11.77 -28.60 -29.18
N PRO A 32 -12.11 -27.30 -29.31
CA PRO A 32 -11.13 -26.27 -29.62
C PRO A 32 -10.09 -26.22 -28.50
N VAL A 33 -8.81 -26.27 -28.88
CA VAL A 33 -7.68 -26.13 -27.96
C VAL A 33 -7.80 -24.79 -27.26
N VAL A 34 -8.22 -24.79 -25.99
CA VAL A 34 -8.24 -23.59 -25.15
C VAL A 34 -6.80 -23.24 -24.81
N VAL A 35 -6.23 -22.27 -25.55
CA VAL A 35 -4.90 -21.76 -25.25
C VAL A 35 -5.00 -20.95 -23.95
N PRO A 36 -4.25 -21.30 -22.88
CA PRO A 36 -4.31 -20.55 -21.64
C PRO A 36 -3.91 -19.10 -21.90
N ALA A 37 -4.73 -18.16 -21.43
CA ALA A 37 -4.48 -16.74 -21.60
C ALA A 37 -3.10 -16.37 -21.05
N LYS A 38 -2.30 -15.65 -21.85
CA LYS A 38 -0.98 -15.20 -21.42
C LYS A 38 -1.15 -14.14 -20.33
N LYS A 39 -0.58 -14.40 -19.15
CA LYS A 39 -0.54 -13.47 -18.01
C LYS A 39 -0.12 -12.05 -18.43
N GLN A 40 -0.87 -11.04 -18.01
CA GLN A 40 -0.63 -9.64 -18.35
C GLN A 40 -0.16 -8.80 -17.14
N GLY A 41 -0.45 -9.22 -15.91
CA GLY A 41 -0.11 -8.45 -14.70
C GLY A 41 1.39 -8.33 -14.42
N HIS A 42 1.80 -7.18 -13.89
CA HIS A 42 3.16 -6.91 -13.44
C HIS A 42 3.47 -7.69 -12.14
N LYS A 43 4.76 -7.94 -11.88
CA LYS A 43 5.20 -8.66 -10.68
C LYS A 43 5.91 -7.71 -9.74
N CYS A 44 5.55 -7.72 -8.46
CA CYS A 44 6.26 -6.93 -7.46
C CYS A 44 7.64 -7.56 -7.15
N CYS A 45 8.68 -6.74 -7.06
CA CYS A 45 10.05 -7.12 -6.65
C CYS A 45 10.64 -8.31 -7.41
N GLY A 46 10.48 -8.36 -8.74
CA GLY A 46 11.15 -9.39 -9.55
C GLY A 46 10.52 -10.78 -9.52
N GLY A 47 9.33 -10.94 -8.93
CA GLY A 47 8.55 -12.18 -9.08
C GLY A 47 7.77 -12.66 -7.87
N CYS A 48 7.91 -12.00 -6.72
CA CYS A 48 7.53 -12.62 -5.45
C CYS A 48 6.05 -12.50 -5.07
N CYS A 49 5.35 -11.46 -5.51
CA CYS A 49 3.96 -11.21 -5.13
C CYS A 49 3.18 -10.50 -6.24
N ASP A 50 1.88 -10.80 -6.30
CA ASP A 50 0.88 -9.99 -7.00
C ASP A 50 0.79 -8.57 -6.38
N MET A 51 0.56 -7.53 -7.19
CA MET A 51 0.50 -6.13 -6.73
C MET A 51 -0.59 -5.88 -5.69
N ARG A 52 -1.73 -6.58 -5.79
CA ARG A 52 -2.81 -6.53 -4.80
C ARG A 52 -2.34 -7.03 -3.45
N ARG A 53 -1.72 -8.21 -3.42
CA ARG A 53 -1.18 -8.83 -2.20
C ARG A 53 -0.04 -7.99 -1.61
N ALA A 54 0.86 -7.50 -2.45
CA ALA A 54 1.93 -6.61 -2.03
C ALA A 54 1.37 -5.34 -1.36
N THR A 55 0.35 -4.70 -1.96
CA THR A 55 -0.32 -3.53 -1.40
C THR A 55 -0.97 -3.81 -0.04
N MET A 56 -1.61 -4.97 0.13
CA MET A 56 -2.15 -5.37 1.44
C MET A 56 -1.04 -5.57 2.47
N ILE A 57 0.05 -6.27 2.11
CA ILE A 57 1.18 -6.54 3.01
C ILE A 57 1.83 -5.24 3.47
N VAL A 58 2.16 -4.31 2.57
CA VAL A 58 2.83 -3.05 2.95
C VAL A 58 1.96 -2.20 3.89
N ASN A 59 0.63 -2.16 3.66
CA ASN A 59 -0.27 -1.45 4.56
C ASN A 59 -0.38 -2.13 5.93
N PHE A 60 -0.42 -3.47 6.00
CA PHE A 60 -0.38 -4.19 7.28
C PHE A 60 0.92 -3.95 8.05
N VAL A 61 2.06 -4.01 7.37
CA VAL A 61 3.36 -3.70 7.97
C VAL A 61 3.37 -2.27 8.50
N ASN A 62 2.90 -1.29 7.71
CA ASN A 62 2.83 0.10 8.14
C ASN A 62 1.90 0.29 9.34
N MET A 63 0.71 -0.32 9.33
CA MET A 63 -0.20 -0.31 10.48
C MET A 63 0.45 -0.91 11.73
N GLY A 64 1.21 -2.00 11.60
CA GLY A 64 1.98 -2.60 12.69
C GLY A 64 3.02 -1.64 13.26
N LEU A 65 3.78 -0.95 12.40
CA LEU A 65 4.77 0.05 12.81
C LEU A 65 4.11 1.25 13.51
N ILE A 66 2.94 1.70 13.04
CA ILE A 66 2.16 2.77 13.69
C ILE A 66 1.72 2.32 15.10
N LEU A 67 1.23 1.09 15.25
CA LEU A 67 0.81 0.57 16.55
C LEU A 67 2.00 0.44 17.52
N LEU A 68 3.16 -0.02 17.04
CA LEU A 68 4.39 -0.07 17.83
C LEU A 68 4.84 1.33 18.25
N GLY A 69 4.76 2.32 17.36
CA GLY A 69 5.06 3.72 17.66
C GLY A 69 4.12 4.32 18.70
N LEU A 70 2.82 4.09 18.57
CA LEU A 70 1.82 4.52 19.56
C LEU A 70 2.05 3.86 20.92
N TRP A 71 2.35 2.55 20.93
CA TRP A 71 2.67 1.82 22.16
C TRP A 71 3.91 2.39 22.85
N TYR A 72 4.97 2.69 22.09
CA TYR A 72 6.18 3.32 22.61
C TYR A 72 5.89 4.69 23.25
N ILE A 73 5.09 5.54 22.57
CA ILE A 73 4.68 6.84 23.11
C ILE A 73 3.91 6.67 24.43
N VAL A 74 2.95 5.75 24.50
CA VAL A 74 2.17 5.49 25.72
C VAL A 74 3.07 4.98 26.85
N ALA A 75 4.00 4.09 26.56
CA ALA A 75 4.96 3.59 27.54
C ALA A 75 5.84 4.72 28.08
N TYR A 76 6.33 5.60 27.22
CA TYR A 76 7.15 6.77 27.57
C TYR A 76 6.40 7.75 28.50
N ILE A 77 5.16 8.08 28.17
CA ILE A 77 4.32 8.96 29.02
C ILE A 77 4.06 8.31 30.39
N SER A 78 3.81 7.00 30.40
CA SER A 78 3.50 6.24 31.61
C SER A 78 4.67 6.17 32.59
N THR A 79 5.91 6.09 32.10
CA THR A 79 7.11 6.11 32.95
C THR A 79 7.38 7.51 33.50
N SER A 80 7.25 8.54 32.68
CA SER A 80 7.47 9.94 33.07
C SER A 80 6.46 10.43 34.11
N SER A 81 5.19 10.01 34.01
CA SER A 81 4.12 10.42 34.93
C SER A 81 4.28 9.88 36.36
N ARG A 82 5.11 8.84 36.57
CA ARG A 82 5.30 8.18 37.88
C ARG A 82 6.42 8.78 38.72
N GLY A 83 7.03 9.89 38.30
CA GLY A 83 8.17 10.48 39.01
C GLY A 83 9.41 9.59 38.99
N GLY A 84 9.44 8.55 38.15
CA GLY A 84 10.67 7.87 37.81
C GLY A 84 11.57 8.88 37.13
N GLN A 85 12.79 9.06 37.63
CA GLN A 85 13.80 9.86 36.94
C GLN A 85 13.81 9.39 35.48
N PRO A 86 13.55 10.28 34.49
CA PRO A 86 13.64 9.90 33.10
C PRO A 86 15.03 9.29 32.92
N TYR A 87 15.10 8.16 32.22
CA TYR A 87 16.37 7.57 31.84
C TYR A 87 17.15 8.71 31.17
N GLN A 88 18.18 9.24 31.85
CA GLN A 88 18.96 10.33 31.30
C GLN A 88 19.73 9.71 30.14
N VAL A 89 19.16 9.87 28.95
CA VAL A 89 19.88 9.64 27.72
C VAL A 89 20.96 10.71 27.72
N ASP A 90 22.22 10.29 27.85
CA ASP A 90 23.42 11.15 27.90
C ASP A 90 23.73 11.78 26.52
N ASP A 91 22.69 11.97 25.72
CA ASP A 91 22.74 12.47 24.35
C ASP A 91 22.03 13.82 24.34
N ASP A 92 22.84 14.88 24.40
CA ASP A 92 22.42 16.28 24.46
C ASP A 92 21.62 16.70 23.21
N GLU A 93 21.88 16.08 22.07
CA GLU A 93 21.14 16.30 20.82
C GLU A 93 19.68 15.81 20.93
N VAL A 94 19.46 14.72 21.65
CA VAL A 94 18.11 14.15 21.85
C VAL A 94 17.30 14.99 22.84
N GLN A 95 17.95 15.58 23.84
CA GLN A 95 17.27 16.39 24.86
C GLN A 95 16.71 17.71 24.31
N GLU A 96 17.40 18.35 23.36
CA GLU A 96 16.93 19.59 22.73
C GLU A 96 15.66 19.38 21.90
N VAL A 97 15.60 18.26 21.15
CA VAL A 97 14.40 17.88 20.38
C VAL A 97 13.20 17.62 21.30
N TYR A 98 13.42 17.04 22.49
CA TYR A 98 12.35 16.84 23.47
C TYR A 98 11.92 18.13 24.17
N ALA A 99 12.84 19.07 24.42
CA ALA A 99 12.52 20.36 25.05
C ALA A 99 11.65 21.25 24.15
N GLU A 100 11.84 21.22 22.83
CA GLU A 100 10.94 21.90 21.89
C GLU A 100 9.60 21.16 21.72
N ALA A 101 9.60 19.84 21.85
CA ALA A 101 8.40 19.00 21.80
C ALA A 101 7.53 19.07 23.07
N ASP A 102 8.03 19.65 24.17
CA ASP A 102 7.35 19.74 25.47
C ASP A 102 6.12 20.68 25.44
N THR A 103 5.93 21.40 24.33
CA THR A 103 4.61 21.96 24.00
C THR A 103 3.65 20.80 23.75
N PHE A 104 2.80 20.49 24.72
CA PHE A 104 1.72 19.46 24.67
C PHE A 104 0.94 19.42 23.33
N GLN A 105 0.92 20.55 22.61
CA GLN A 105 0.38 20.71 21.26
C GLN A 105 1.10 19.87 20.18
N GLY A 106 2.42 19.67 20.26
CA GLY A 106 3.21 18.88 19.31
C GLY A 106 2.91 17.39 19.40
N LEU A 107 2.86 16.84 20.61
CA LEU A 107 2.55 15.43 20.83
C LEU A 107 1.14 15.07 20.35
N GLY A 108 0.14 15.89 20.70
CA GLY A 108 -1.24 15.69 20.25
C GLY A 108 -1.38 15.69 18.73
N PHE A 109 -0.64 16.56 18.05
CA PHE A 109 -0.60 16.63 16.58
C PHE A 109 0.00 15.36 15.96
N VAL A 110 1.12 14.86 16.50
CA VAL A 110 1.74 13.61 16.04
C VAL A 110 0.79 12.43 16.20
N VAL A 111 0.13 12.30 17.36
CA VAL A 111 -0.86 11.23 17.60
C VAL A 111 -2.04 11.34 16.62
N ALA A 112 -2.54 12.55 16.36
CA ALA A 112 -3.62 12.75 15.39
C ALA A 112 -3.21 12.32 13.97
N ILE A 113 -2.01 12.69 13.51
CA ILE A 113 -1.48 12.24 12.22
C ILE A 113 -1.34 10.72 12.18
N MET A 114 -0.87 10.08 13.25
CA MET A 114 -0.75 8.62 13.31
C MET A 114 -2.11 7.93 13.17
N VAL A 115 -3.16 8.45 13.81
CA VAL A 115 -4.53 7.91 13.68
C VAL A 115 -5.05 8.09 12.26
N ILE A 116 -4.89 9.27 11.66
CA ILE A 116 -5.30 9.53 10.27
C ILE A 116 -4.59 8.56 9.33
N ARG A 117 -3.27 8.37 9.51
CA ARG A 117 -2.49 7.41 8.73
C ARG A 117 -2.99 5.99 8.90
N PHE A 118 -3.29 5.57 10.13
CA PHE A 118 -3.84 4.24 10.39
C PHE A 118 -5.15 4.01 9.62
N LEU A 119 -6.04 5.00 9.61
CA LEU A 119 -7.30 4.95 8.84
C LEU A 119 -7.05 4.92 7.32
N CYS A 120 -6.15 5.76 6.80
CA CYS A 120 -5.80 5.75 5.38
C CYS A 120 -5.22 4.40 4.92
N ASN A 121 -4.35 3.78 5.72
CA ASN A 121 -3.83 2.44 5.44
C ASN A 121 -4.95 1.38 5.45
N GLY A 122 -5.90 1.49 6.40
CA GLY A 122 -7.09 0.63 6.43
C GLY A 122 -7.95 0.75 5.17
N CYS A 123 -8.16 1.98 4.67
CA CYS A 123 -8.79 2.21 3.38
C CYS A 123 -8.00 1.58 2.22
N GLY A 124 -6.66 1.66 2.25
CA GLY A 124 -5.79 1.02 1.25
C GLY A 124 -5.97 -0.50 1.20
N VAL A 125 -5.98 -1.16 2.37
CA VAL A 125 -6.24 -2.62 2.48
C VAL A 125 -7.62 -2.96 1.95
N TYR A 126 -8.65 -2.22 2.38
CA TYR A 126 -10.02 -2.44 1.92
C TYR A 126 -10.14 -2.25 0.40
N GLY A 127 -9.56 -1.18 -0.15
CA GLY A 127 -9.53 -0.87 -1.57
C GLY A 127 -8.85 -1.95 -2.42
N ALA A 128 -7.72 -2.47 -1.94
CA ALA A 128 -7.04 -3.58 -2.59
C ALA A 128 -7.86 -4.88 -2.52
N TYR A 129 -8.62 -5.10 -1.45
CA TYR A 129 -9.50 -6.27 -1.34
C TYR A 129 -10.64 -6.24 -2.36
N ILE A 130 -11.30 -5.09 -2.55
CA ILE A 130 -12.47 -4.91 -3.43
C ILE A 130 -12.14 -4.42 -4.85
N PHE A 131 -10.87 -4.27 -5.21
CA PHE A 131 -10.42 -3.73 -6.51
C PHE A 131 -10.93 -2.29 -6.81
N HIS A 132 -11.17 -1.47 -5.78
CA HIS A 132 -11.56 -0.07 -5.96
C HIS A 132 -10.36 0.88 -5.86
N GLN A 133 -10.00 1.47 -7.00
CA GLN A 133 -8.85 2.39 -7.13
C GLN A 133 -8.89 3.59 -6.16
N HIS A 134 -10.07 4.14 -5.84
CA HIS A 134 -10.17 5.37 -5.04
C HIS A 134 -9.70 5.14 -3.60
N PHE A 135 -10.04 4.00 -3.01
CA PHE A 135 -9.61 3.67 -1.65
C PHE A 135 -8.10 3.39 -1.59
N VAL A 136 -7.54 2.75 -2.62
CA VAL A 136 -6.08 2.57 -2.76
C VAL A 136 -5.39 3.93 -2.93
N ALA A 137 -5.97 4.84 -3.72
CA ALA A 137 -5.42 6.18 -3.92
C ALA A 137 -5.38 7.02 -2.63
N VAL A 138 -6.33 6.84 -1.72
CA VAL A 138 -6.31 7.50 -0.39
C VAL A 138 -5.08 7.05 0.42
N SER A 139 -4.76 5.76 0.44
CA SER A 139 -3.54 5.27 1.10
C SER A 139 -2.26 5.79 0.43
N LEU A 140 -2.23 5.83 -0.91
CA LEU A 140 -1.10 6.37 -1.68
C LEU A 140 -0.86 7.86 -1.36
N ALA A 141 -1.91 8.67 -1.23
CA ALA A 141 -1.78 10.08 -0.84
C ALA A 141 -1.11 10.22 0.54
N GLY A 142 -1.40 9.31 1.47
CA GLY A 142 -0.71 9.23 2.76
C GLY A 142 0.80 9.01 2.64
N TYR A 143 1.22 8.07 1.79
CA TYR A 143 2.64 7.82 1.51
C TYR A 143 3.32 8.98 0.77
N ILE A 144 2.64 9.65 -0.16
CA ILE A 144 3.18 10.84 -0.83
C ILE A 144 3.47 11.95 0.18
N LEU A 145 2.55 12.18 1.12
CA LEU A 145 2.73 13.15 2.19
C LEU A 145 3.89 12.74 3.13
N GLU A 146 4.08 11.45 3.39
CA GLU A 146 5.23 10.94 4.15
C GLU A 146 6.56 11.16 3.43
N ILE A 147 6.63 10.87 2.14
CA ILE A 147 7.78 11.14 1.28
C ILE A 147 8.12 12.64 1.31
N LEU A 148 7.11 13.51 1.24
CA LEU A 148 7.31 14.96 1.32
C LEU A 148 7.91 15.38 2.66
N PHE A 149 7.40 14.85 3.79
CA PHE A 149 7.97 15.12 5.11
C PHE A 149 9.40 14.58 5.27
N ALA A 150 9.68 13.38 4.75
CA ALA A 150 11.01 12.81 4.75
C ALA A 150 12.00 13.66 3.94
N LEU A 151 11.54 14.24 2.83
CA LEU A 151 12.34 15.13 1.99
C LEU A 151 12.62 16.47 2.68
N ILE A 152 11.62 17.07 3.34
CA ILE A 152 11.79 18.33 4.10
C ILE A 152 12.73 18.12 5.31
N SER A 153 12.65 16.97 5.96
CA SER A 153 13.50 16.62 7.11
C SER A 153 14.86 16.02 6.74
N PHE A 154 15.17 15.89 5.44
CA PHE A 154 16.37 15.18 4.93
C PHE A 154 16.54 13.76 5.48
N ASN A 155 15.45 13.08 5.85
CA ASN A 155 15.46 11.71 6.34
C ASN A 155 15.53 10.73 5.16
N VAL A 156 16.76 10.40 4.75
CA VAL A 156 17.02 9.48 3.62
C VAL A 156 16.42 8.10 3.84
N ALA A 157 16.48 7.57 5.07
CA ALA A 157 15.92 6.25 5.38
C ALA A 157 14.39 6.25 5.22
N GLY A 158 13.72 7.26 5.78
CA GLY A 158 12.27 7.45 5.63
C GLY A 158 11.85 7.64 4.17
N LEU A 159 12.65 8.38 3.38
CA LEU A 159 12.41 8.58 1.96
C LEU A 159 12.45 7.25 1.19
N LEU A 160 13.47 6.41 1.43
CA LEU A 160 13.60 5.11 0.76
C LEU A 160 12.45 4.16 1.12
N VAL A 161 12.09 4.08 2.41
CA VAL A 161 10.96 3.26 2.87
C VAL A 161 9.65 3.77 2.28
N GLY A 162 9.41 5.08 2.30
CA GLY A 162 8.21 5.69 1.74
C GLY A 162 8.03 5.41 0.26
N VAL A 163 9.09 5.57 -0.55
CA VAL A 163 9.06 5.25 -1.99
C VAL A 163 8.81 3.77 -2.23
N PHE A 164 9.47 2.89 -1.45
CA PHE A 164 9.27 1.45 -1.53
C PHE A 164 7.81 1.04 -1.21
N PHE A 165 7.20 1.66 -0.21
CA PHE A 165 5.82 1.36 0.19
C PHE A 165 4.79 1.96 -0.78
N ALA A 166 5.09 3.11 -1.40
CA ALA A 166 4.25 3.73 -2.41
C ALA A 166 4.22 2.93 -3.73
N TYR A 167 5.31 2.25 -4.09
CA TYR A 167 5.46 1.51 -5.34
C TYR A 167 4.29 0.54 -5.67
N PRO A 168 3.92 -0.43 -4.81
CA PRO A 168 2.84 -1.37 -5.14
C PRO A 168 1.48 -0.68 -5.31
N HIS A 169 1.24 0.43 -4.62
CA HIS A 169 0.00 1.20 -4.75
C HIS A 169 -0.13 1.85 -6.13
N VAL A 170 0.95 2.46 -6.62
CA VAL A 170 0.96 3.12 -7.95
C VAL A 170 0.68 2.09 -9.03
N PHE A 171 1.36 0.94 -8.98
CA PHE A 171 1.18 -0.14 -9.97
C PHE A 171 -0.21 -0.78 -9.87
N LEU A 172 -0.71 -1.06 -8.67
CA LEU A 172 -2.06 -1.60 -8.49
C LEU A 172 -3.13 -0.66 -9.08
N ILE A 173 -3.01 0.65 -8.86
CA ILE A 173 -3.93 1.64 -9.44
C ILE A 173 -3.86 1.61 -10.98
N GLN A 174 -2.66 1.51 -11.56
CA GLN A 174 -2.48 1.40 -13.01
C GLN A 174 -3.12 0.13 -13.57
N GLU A 175 -2.94 -1.01 -12.92
CA GLU A 175 -3.49 -2.31 -13.34
C GLU A 175 -5.02 -2.37 -13.25
N ILE A 176 -5.61 -1.81 -12.19
CA ILE A 176 -7.07 -1.70 -12.04
C ILE A 176 -7.63 -0.78 -13.14
N ARG A 177 -6.96 0.35 -13.42
CA ARG A 177 -7.39 1.30 -14.48
C ARG A 177 -7.28 0.72 -15.89
N ALA A 178 -6.29 -0.13 -16.13
CA ALA A 178 -6.09 -0.79 -17.41
C ALA A 178 -7.06 -1.96 -17.63
N GLY A 179 -7.85 -2.35 -16.62
CA GLY A 179 -8.71 -3.54 -16.69
C GLY A 179 -7.93 -4.86 -16.66
N ILE A 180 -6.63 -4.82 -16.41
CA ILE A 180 -5.78 -6.02 -16.31
C ILE A 180 -6.16 -6.81 -15.06
N MET A 181 -6.45 -6.11 -13.97
CA MET A 181 -6.77 -6.69 -12.67
C MET A 181 -8.20 -6.33 -12.24
N THR A 182 -9.15 -7.20 -12.58
CA THR A 182 -10.56 -7.11 -12.15
C THR A 182 -10.94 -8.34 -11.31
N PRO A 183 -12.04 -8.30 -10.54
CA PRO A 183 -12.51 -9.46 -9.78
C PRO A 183 -12.72 -10.72 -10.62
N GLU A 184 -13.13 -10.58 -11.87
CA GLU A 184 -13.41 -11.66 -12.81
C GLU A 184 -12.14 -12.26 -13.41
N ASN A 185 -11.14 -11.41 -13.69
CA ASN A 185 -9.86 -11.85 -14.26
C ASN A 185 -8.83 -12.29 -13.20
N TYR A 186 -9.02 -11.89 -11.94
CA TYR A 186 -8.07 -12.16 -10.86
C TYR A 186 -7.73 -13.65 -10.68
N PRO A 187 -8.65 -14.64 -10.81
CA PRO A 187 -8.29 -16.06 -10.72
C PRO A 187 -7.23 -16.51 -11.74
N ASN A 188 -7.16 -15.85 -12.91
CA ASN A 188 -6.16 -16.15 -13.93
C ASN A 188 -4.83 -15.42 -13.68
N GLU A 189 -4.87 -14.28 -13.00
CA GLU A 189 -3.72 -13.42 -12.74
C GLU A 189 -3.04 -13.73 -11.39
N GLU A 190 -3.76 -14.37 -10.47
CA GLU A 190 -3.30 -14.68 -9.12
C GLU A 190 -2.01 -15.50 -9.17
N GLN A 191 -0.95 -14.92 -8.65
CA GLN A 191 0.30 -15.64 -8.41
C GLN A 191 0.34 -16.08 -6.96
N SER A 192 0.62 -17.38 -6.76
CA SER A 192 1.14 -17.85 -5.47
C SER A 192 2.39 -17.01 -5.18
N CYS A 193 2.35 -16.26 -4.07
CA CYS A 193 3.55 -15.59 -3.61
C CYS A 193 4.65 -16.63 -3.46
N CYS A 194 5.93 -16.29 -3.70
CA CYS A 194 7.06 -17.23 -3.60
C CYS A 194 7.28 -17.83 -2.19
N CYS A 195 6.38 -17.61 -1.23
CA CYS A 195 6.48 -17.99 0.18
C CYS A 195 5.24 -18.75 0.68
N VAL A 196 4.70 -19.69 -0.10
CA VAL A 196 3.70 -20.66 0.39
C VAL A 196 4.37 -21.98 0.71
#